data_AF-A0A5K0ZF07-F1
#
_entry.id   AF-A0A5K0ZF07-F1
#
_cell.length_a   1.000
_cell.length_b   1.000
_cell.length_c   1.000
_cell.angle_alpha   90.00
_cell.angle_beta   90.00
_cell.angle_gamma   90.00
#
_symmetry.space_group_name_H-M   'P 1'
#
loop_
_entity.id
_entity.type
_entity.pdbx_description
1 polymer ?
#
loop_
_entity_poly.entity_id
_entity_poly.type
_entity_poly.pdbx_seq_one_letter_code
_entity_poly.pdbx_strand_id
1 'polypeptide(L)'
;VPHIYKPEVQFVELSIEKFVPRGRKVKEDSVKKVPCLNMSTAETDLLTKYFDSGKEDRWNPSLIAFPHFQVFPSTVHHVRHSYRTTRMLIDSMQLLQEVGSFDSNRPISDGK
;
A
#
# COMPACT_ATOMS: atom_id res chain seq x y z
N VAL A 1 -1.22 -16.26 -20.41
CA VAL A 1 -0.05 -16.44 -21.27
C VAL A 1 0.19 -17.95 -21.39
N PRO A 2 0.33 -18.52 -22.59
CA PRO A 2 0.51 -19.97 -22.73
C PRO A 2 1.81 -20.42 -22.05
N HIS A 3 1.79 -21.49 -21.26
CA HIS A 3 2.95 -22.13 -20.61
C HIS A 3 3.95 -22.78 -21.59
N ILE A 4 3.75 -22.54 -22.89
CA ILE A 4 4.51 -23.12 -24.00
C ILE A 4 5.83 -22.35 -24.20
N TYR A 5 5.91 -21.12 -23.72
CA TYR A 5 7.11 -20.30 -23.82
C TYR A 5 7.94 -20.43 -22.55
N LYS A 6 9.08 -21.14 -22.64
CA LYS A 6 10.11 -21.15 -21.60
C LYS A 6 11.13 -20.07 -21.96
N PRO A 7 11.07 -18.87 -21.35
CA PRO A 7 12.05 -17.83 -21.63
C PRO A 7 13.43 -18.30 -21.17
N GLU A 8 14.40 -18.17 -22.05
CA GLU A 8 15.79 -18.40 -21.72
C GLU A 8 16.29 -17.23 -20.87
N VAL A 9 16.81 -17.53 -19.67
CA VAL A 9 17.32 -16.51 -18.75
C VAL A 9 18.72 -16.14 -19.19
N GLN A 10 18.91 -14.89 -19.62
CA GLN A 10 20.22 -14.32 -19.91
C GLN A 10 20.69 -13.49 -18.72
N PHE A 11 21.86 -13.83 -18.18
CA PHE A 11 22.52 -13.03 -17.17
C PHE A 11 23.50 -12.08 -17.85
N VAL A 12 23.34 -10.78 -17.59
CA VAL A 12 24.25 -9.75 -18.10
C VAL A 12 24.95 -9.13 -16.90
N GLU A 13 26.27 -9.22 -16.88
CA GLU A 13 27.11 -8.52 -15.91
C GLU A 13 27.21 -7.04 -16.30
N LEU A 14 26.77 -6.16 -15.40
CA LEU A 14 26.79 -4.71 -15.63
C LEU A 14 27.91 -4.07 -14.82
N SER A 15 28.95 -3.59 -15.49
CA SER A 15 30.05 -2.86 -14.87
C SER A 15 29.71 -1.37 -14.80
N ILE A 16 29.28 -0.89 -13.64
CA ILE A 16 28.96 0.53 -13.44
C ILE A 16 30.26 1.27 -13.08
N GLU A 17 30.90 1.92 -14.06
CA GLU A 17 32.15 2.67 -13.85
C GLU A 17 31.98 3.88 -12.92
N LYS A 18 30.81 4.52 -12.94
CA LYS A 18 30.53 5.71 -12.14
C LYS A 18 29.13 5.66 -11.57
N PHE A 19 29.04 5.45 -10.26
CA PHE A 19 27.79 5.58 -9.53
C PHE A 19 27.34 7.04 -9.52
N VAL A 20 26.23 7.36 -10.19
CA VAL A 20 25.60 8.67 -10.08
C VAL A 20 24.71 8.65 -8.83
N PRO A 21 25.08 9.33 -7.73
CA PRO A 21 24.21 9.40 -6.57
C PRO A 21 22.89 10.04 -6.97
N ARG A 22 21.77 9.46 -6.51
CA ARG A 22 20.44 10.02 -6.73
C ARG A 22 20.46 11.50 -6.34
N GLY A 23 20.11 12.38 -7.27
CA GLY A 23 20.01 13.82 -7.01
C GLY A 23 19.12 14.10 -5.81
N ARG A 24 19.46 15.13 -5.02
CA ARG A 24 18.64 15.56 -3.88
C ARG A 24 17.20 15.75 -4.37
N LYS A 25 16.25 15.09 -3.69
CA LYS A 25 14.82 15.26 -3.97
C LYS A 25 14.52 16.76 -4.00
N VAL A 26 13.97 17.22 -5.12
CA VAL A 26 13.40 18.56 -5.24
C VAL A 26 12.46 18.75 -4.05
N LYS A 27 12.62 19.85 -3.32
CA LYS A 27 11.65 20.26 -2.30
C LYS A 27 10.38 20.66 -3.04
N GLU A 28 9.54 19.67 -3.30
CA GLU A 28 8.16 19.89 -3.65
C GLU A 28 7.50 20.46 -2.38
N ASP A 29 7.06 21.71 -2.47
CA ASP A 29 6.41 22.41 -1.37
C ASP A 29 5.25 21.57 -0.86
N SER A 30 5.30 21.26 0.44
CA SER A 30 4.33 20.43 1.15
C SER A 30 4.18 18.99 0.65
N VAL A 31 5.28 18.29 0.35
CA VAL A 31 5.29 16.85 0.64
C VAL A 31 5.01 16.74 2.13
N LYS A 32 3.74 16.46 2.48
CA LYS A 32 3.38 15.88 3.76
C LYS A 32 4.40 14.78 3.94
N LYS A 33 5.41 15.02 4.79
CA LYS A 33 6.25 13.98 5.36
C LYS A 33 5.21 12.95 5.74
N VAL A 34 5.15 11.82 5.02
CA VAL A 34 4.43 10.66 5.54
C VAL A 34 5.04 10.56 6.92
N PRO A 35 4.26 10.77 8.01
CA PRO A 35 4.83 10.63 9.33
C PRO A 35 5.54 9.30 9.27
N CYS A 36 6.77 9.23 9.75
CA CYS A 36 7.29 7.94 10.15
C CYS A 36 6.23 7.46 11.14
N LEU A 37 5.31 6.63 10.65
CA LEU A 37 4.17 6.15 11.40
C LEU A 37 4.89 5.30 12.44
N ASN A 38 4.95 5.80 13.66
CA ASN A 38 5.42 5.02 14.79
C ASN A 38 4.42 3.89 14.88
N MET A 39 4.73 2.77 14.21
CA MET A 39 3.83 1.64 14.14
C MET A 39 3.66 1.15 15.56
N SER A 40 2.41 0.97 15.98
CA SER A 40 2.13 0.39 17.28
C SER A 40 2.75 -1.01 17.34
N THR A 41 3.09 -1.48 18.53
CA THR A 41 3.54 -2.86 18.74
C THR A 41 2.53 -3.86 18.17
N ALA A 42 1.23 -3.55 18.28
CA ALA A 42 0.16 -4.34 17.67
C ALA A 42 0.20 -4.38 16.12
N GLU A 43 0.56 -3.27 15.47
CA GLU A 43 0.70 -3.21 14.01
C GLU A 43 1.97 -3.95 13.54
N THR A 44 3.02 -3.88 14.36
CA THR A 44 4.29 -4.57 14.10
C THR A 44 4.11 -6.09 14.24
N ASP A 45 3.39 -6.54 15.26
CA ASP A 45 3.04 -7.95 15.46
C ASP A 45 2.10 -8.48 14.36
N LEU A 46 1.26 -7.63 13.77
CA LEU A 46 0.49 -8.00 12.59
C LEU A 46 1.38 -8.20 11.37
N LEU A 47 2.39 -7.36 11.17
CA LEU A 47 3.31 -7.47 10.04
C LEU A 47 4.16 -8.74 10.11
N THR A 48 4.64 -9.13 11.29
CA THR A 48 5.47 -10.33 11.44
C THR A 48 4.75 -11.60 10.94
N LYS A 49 3.42 -11.67 11.10
CA LYS A 49 2.57 -12.75 10.55
C LYS A 49 2.61 -12.85 9.01
N TYR A 50 2.88 -11.74 8.31
CA TYR A 50 2.89 -11.69 6.84
C TYR A 50 4.31 -11.79 6.24
N PHE A 51 5.35 -11.64 7.07
CA PHE A 51 6.76 -11.63 6.64
C PHE A 51 7.60 -12.75 7.27
N ASP A 52 6.97 -13.89 7.58
CA ASP A 52 7.65 -15.08 8.14
C ASP A 52 8.90 -15.46 7.32
N SER A 53 10.08 -15.31 7.93
CA SER A 53 11.38 -15.59 7.32
C SER A 53 11.78 -17.07 7.37
N GLY A 54 10.94 -17.94 7.95
CA GLY A 54 11.29 -19.33 8.30
C GLY A 54 10.57 -20.43 7.52
N LYS A 55 9.65 -20.12 6.61
CA LYS A 55 8.93 -21.11 5.82
C LYS A 55 9.06 -20.79 4.33
N GLU A 56 9.85 -21.60 3.65
CA GLU A 56 9.91 -21.80 2.20
C GLU A 56 9.04 -20.81 1.39
N ASP A 57 9.64 -19.66 1.11
CA ASP A 57 9.33 -18.61 0.11
C ASP A 57 7.93 -18.55 -0.52
N ARG A 58 6.87 -18.65 0.29
CA ARG A 58 5.49 -18.39 -0.13
C ARG A 58 5.02 -17.06 0.44
N TRP A 59 5.70 -15.98 0.07
CA TRP A 59 5.19 -14.63 0.31
C TRP A 59 3.86 -14.48 -0.44
N ASN A 60 2.75 -14.44 0.30
CA ASN A 60 1.42 -14.21 -0.25
C ASN A 60 0.95 -12.80 0.13
N PRO A 61 1.22 -11.78 -0.70
CA PRO A 61 0.84 -10.42 -0.39
C PRO A 61 -0.68 -10.29 -0.34
N SER A 62 -1.19 -9.89 0.82
CA SER A 62 -2.61 -9.62 0.97
C SER A 62 -2.94 -8.24 0.39
N LEU A 63 -3.84 -8.23 -0.59
CA LEU A 63 -4.42 -7.00 -1.15
C LEU A 63 -5.47 -6.37 -0.22
N ILE A 64 -5.82 -6.99 0.90
CA ILE A 64 -6.87 -6.50 1.82
C ILE A 64 -6.35 -6.30 3.25
N ALA A 65 -5.07 -6.56 3.52
CA ALA A 65 -4.51 -6.45 4.87
C ALA A 65 -4.51 -5.01 5.41
N PHE A 66 -4.61 -4.02 4.51
CA PHE A 66 -4.44 -2.61 4.85
C PHE A 66 -5.61 -1.75 4.31
N PRO A 67 -6.85 -1.98 4.75
CA PRO A 67 -8.03 -1.30 4.21
C PRO A 67 -7.98 0.22 4.44
N HIS A 68 -7.45 0.66 5.58
CA HIS A 68 -7.31 2.10 5.90
C HIS A 68 -6.35 2.85 4.97
N PHE A 69 -5.40 2.15 4.33
CA PHE A 69 -4.49 2.77 3.37
C PHE A 69 -5.06 2.81 1.94
N GLN A 70 -6.21 2.17 1.71
CA GLN A 70 -6.88 2.13 0.41
C GLN A 70 -7.92 3.25 0.23
N VAL A 71 -8.25 3.99 1.30
CA VAL A 71 -9.16 5.14 1.24
C VAL A 71 -8.45 6.42 0.75
N PHE A 72 -7.13 6.38 0.54
CA PHE A 72 -6.35 7.52 0.07
C PHE A 72 -5.49 7.13 -1.14
N PRO A 73 -5.32 8.04 -2.12
CA PRO A 73 -4.39 7.80 -3.21
C PRO A 73 -2.96 7.76 -2.67
N SER A 74 -2.23 6.69 -2.99
CA SER A 74 -0.81 6.59 -2.67
C SER A 74 0.03 7.52 -3.55
N THR A 75 1.23 7.87 -3.08
CA THR A 75 2.16 8.66 -3.87
C THR A 75 2.66 7.84 -5.07
N VAL A 76 2.70 8.46 -6.25
CA VAL A 76 3.14 7.83 -7.49
C VAL A 76 4.48 8.42 -7.95
N HIS A 77 5.37 7.58 -8.48
CA HIS A 77 6.67 8.05 -8.98
C HIS A 77 6.59 8.52 -10.43
N HIS A 78 6.09 7.68 -11.34
CA HIS A 78 5.96 7.98 -12.77
C HIS A 78 4.61 7.56 -13.36
N VAL A 79 4.01 6.47 -12.89
CA VAL A 79 2.71 5.96 -13.39
C VAL A 79 1.57 6.55 -12.56
N ARG A 80 0.73 7.36 -13.21
CA ARG A 80 -0.46 7.92 -12.56
C ARG A 80 -1.49 6.84 -12.26
N HIS A 81 -2.28 7.05 -11.20
CA HIS A 81 -3.40 6.17 -10.88
C HIS A 81 -4.41 6.13 -12.02
N SER A 82 -4.98 4.95 -12.26
CA SER A 82 -6.04 4.77 -13.24
C SER A 82 -7.37 5.39 -12.74
N TYR A 83 -8.32 5.58 -13.67
CA TYR A 83 -9.68 5.96 -13.31
C TYR A 83 -10.33 4.94 -12.36
N ARG A 84 -10.09 3.63 -12.57
CA ARG A 84 -10.61 2.57 -11.70
C ARG A 84 -10.08 2.69 -10.27
N THR A 85 -8.81 3.04 -10.12
CA THR A 85 -8.18 3.19 -8.80
C THR A 85 -8.73 4.42 -8.07
N THR A 86 -8.77 5.57 -8.75
CA THR A 86 -9.15 6.85 -8.13
C THR A 86 -10.65 7.01 -7.95
N ARG A 87 -11.44 6.74 -8.98
CA ARG A 87 -12.88 7.07 -9.03
C ARG A 87 -13.80 5.92 -8.66
N MET A 88 -13.27 4.71 -8.61
CA MET A 88 -14.07 3.55 -8.22
C MET A 88 -13.60 3.01 -6.89
N LEU A 89 -12.37 2.50 -6.81
CA LEU A 89 -11.89 1.85 -5.60
C LEU A 89 -11.81 2.82 -4.42
N ILE A 90 -11.05 3.91 -4.57
CA ILE A 90 -10.83 4.87 -3.47
C ILE A 90 -12.15 5.54 -3.05
N ASP A 91 -12.91 6.07 -4.00
CA ASP A 91 -14.21 6.71 -3.72
C ASP A 91 -15.18 5.73 -3.00
N SER A 92 -15.24 4.46 -3.41
CA SER A 92 -16.08 3.45 -2.72
C SER A 92 -15.58 3.16 -1.31
N MET A 93 -14.25 3.04 -1.13
CA MET A 93 -13.64 2.77 0.17
C MET A 93 -13.86 3.92 1.16
N GLN A 94 -13.85 5.17 0.69
CA GLN A 94 -14.18 6.35 1.49
C GLN A 94 -15.65 6.33 1.94
N LEU A 95 -16.58 6.05 1.01
CA LEU A 95 -18.00 5.93 1.34
C LEU A 95 -18.26 4.87 2.42
N LEU A 96 -17.62 3.70 2.29
CA LEU A 96 -17.75 2.63 3.30
C LEU A 96 -17.21 3.03 4.67
N GLN A 97 -16.13 3.83 4.71
CA GLN A 97 -15.57 4.33 5.96
C GLN A 97 -16.50 5.34 6.66
N GLU A 98 -17.16 6.21 5.88
CA GLU A 98 -18.16 7.14 6.39
C GLU A 98 -19.36 6.38 6.96
N VAL A 99 -19.90 5.41 6.20
CA VAL A 99 -21.04 4.59 6.63
C VAL A 99 -20.75 3.79 7.91
N GLY A 100 -19.55 3.20 8.02
CA GLY A 100 -19.13 2.48 9.23
C GLY A 100 -19.00 3.37 10.47
N SER A 101 -18.80 4.68 10.28
CA SER A 101 -18.69 5.66 11.39
C SER A 101 -20.04 6.21 11.83
N PHE A 102 -21.07 6.19 10.97
CA PHE A 102 -22.40 6.71 11.28
C PHE A 102 -23.22 5.83 12.24
N ASP A 103 -22.94 4.52 12.32
CA ASP A 103 -23.75 3.59 13.14
C ASP A 103 -23.39 3.64 14.65
N SER A 104 -22.33 4.35 15.04
CA SER A 104 -21.92 4.47 16.43
C SER A 104 -22.57 5.65 17.19
N ASN A 105 -23.46 6.42 16.54
CA ASN A 105 -24.09 7.62 17.10
C ASN A 105 -25.63 7.55 17.14
N ARG A 106 -26.23 6.37 17.38
CA ARG A 106 -27.65 6.32 17.79
C ARG A 106 -27.72 6.43 19.32
N PRO A 107 -28.27 7.52 19.89
CA PRO A 107 -28.60 7.51 21.31
C PRO A 107 -29.65 6.42 21.54
N ILE A 108 -29.37 5.54 22.51
CA ILE A 108 -30.36 4.63 23.09
C ILE A 108 -31.46 5.53 23.66
N SER A 109 -32.59 5.62 22.95
CA SER A 109 -33.82 6.16 23.49
C SER A 109 -34.42 5.07 24.37
N ASP A 110 -34.22 5.18 25.68
CA ASP A 110 -34.91 4.40 26.69
C ASP A 110 -36.43 4.63 26.54
N GLY A 111 -37.14 3.56 26.15
CA GLY A 111 -38.59 3.50 26.16
C GLY A 111 -39.09 3.34 27.59
N LYS A 112 -39.93 4.29 28.00
CA LYS A 112 -40.66 4.31 29.28
C LYS A 112 -41.85 3.37 29.25
#